data_AF-A0A942SZM6-F1
#
_entry.id   AF-A0A942SZM6-F1
#
_cell.length_a   1.000
_cell.length_b   1.000
_cell.length_c   1.000
_cell.angle_alpha   90.00
_cell.angle_beta   90.00
_cell.angle_gamma   90.00
#
_symmetry.space_group_name_H-M   'P 1'
#
loop_
_entity.id
_entity.type
_entity.pdbx_description
1 polymer ?
#
loop_
_entity_poly.entity_id
_entity_poly.type
_entity_poly.pdbx_seq_one_letter_code
_entity_poly.pdbx_strand_id
1 'polypeptide(L)' 'MVPTDRGGERWAGEPIGVVTAPGGGQLSGVPRAWVVEFDEPAHMQDGRGPFERATVLGRQLVPVDPAEGPEA' A
#
# COMPACT_ATOMS: atom_id res chain seq x y z
N MET A 1 8.12 -14.03 16.78
CA MET A 1 9.08 -13.01 16.31
C MET A 1 8.63 -12.59 14.92
N VAL A 2 8.00 -11.42 14.79
CA VAL A 2 7.60 -10.90 13.47
C VAL A 2 8.88 -10.46 12.75
N PRO A 3 9.12 -10.84 11.48
CA PRO A 3 10.31 -10.39 10.77
C PRO A 3 10.19 -8.88 10.53
N THR A 4 10.86 -8.10 11.36
CA THR A 4 10.99 -6.63 11.30
C THR A 4 11.91 -6.15 10.18
N ASP A 5 12.49 -7.08 9.41
CA ASP A 5 13.53 -6.80 8.39
C ASP A 5 13.01 -5.98 7.20
N ARG A 6 11.70 -5.98 6.93
CA ARG A 6 11.06 -5.05 6.00
C ARG A 6 10.12 -4.15 6.79
N GLY A 7 10.59 -2.98 7.24
CA GLY A 7 9.70 -1.98 7.84
C GLY A 7 8.49 -1.69 6.93
N GLY A 8 7.36 -1.28 7.51
CA GLY A 8 6.10 -1.00 6.79
C GLY A 8 4.97 -1.97 7.16
N GLU A 9 3.76 -1.62 6.77
CA GLU A 9 2.53 -2.35 7.09
C GLU A 9 2.45 -3.71 6.37
N ARG A 10 1.92 -4.72 7.06
CA ARG A 10 1.71 -6.06 6.51
C ARG A 10 0.23 -6.23 6.19
N TRP A 11 -0.11 -6.11 4.92
CA TRP A 11 -1.47 -6.30 4.42
C TRP A 11 -1.83 -7.78 4.34
N ALA A 12 -3.09 -8.09 4.63
CA ALA A 12 -3.69 -9.40 4.40
C ALA A 12 -4.13 -9.50 2.93
N GLY A 13 -3.85 -10.63 2.28
CA GLY A 13 -4.08 -10.80 0.85
C GLY A 13 -3.21 -9.85 0.01
N GLU A 14 -3.75 -9.42 -1.12
CA GLU A 14 -3.11 -8.54 -2.10
C GLU A 14 -4.05 -7.36 -2.41
N PRO A 15 -4.18 -6.38 -1.49
CA PRO A 15 -5.14 -5.29 -1.68
C PRO A 15 -4.69 -4.39 -2.84
N ILE A 16 -5.66 -4.06 -3.71
CA ILE A 16 -5.46 -3.19 -4.87
C ILE A 16 -5.98 -1.79 -4.54
N GLY A 17 -5.32 -0.77 -5.10
CA GLY A 17 -5.69 0.62 -4.90
C GLY A 17 -4.96 1.58 -5.81
N VAL A 18 -5.36 2.84 -5.75
CA VAL A 18 -4.80 3.93 -6.55
C VAL A 18 -3.92 4.82 -5.68
N VAL A 19 -2.73 5.15 -6.16
CA VAL A 19 -1.86 6.14 -5.53
C VAL A 19 -2.40 7.55 -5.80
N THR A 20 -2.73 8.29 -4.74
CA THR A 20 -3.35 9.63 -4.85
C THR A 20 -2.46 10.77 -4.38
N ALA A 21 -1.46 10.50 -3.53
CA ALA A 21 -0.53 11.52 -3.07
C ALA A 21 0.80 10.91 -2.58
N PRO A 22 1.87 11.71 -2.42
CA PRO A 22 3.04 11.33 -1.65
C PRO A 22 2.70 11.09 -0.17
N GLY A 23 3.18 9.98 0.40
CA GLY A 23 3.21 9.74 1.83
C GLY A 23 4.43 10.43 2.43
N GLY A 24 4.28 11.05 3.61
CA GLY A 24 5.33 11.85 4.24
C GLY A 24 6.71 11.17 4.30
N GLY A 25 7.77 11.98 4.27
CA GLY A 25 9.16 11.50 4.21
C GLY A 25 9.70 11.48 2.78
N GLN A 26 10.39 12.55 2.41
CA GLN A 26 11.17 12.61 1.17
C GLN A 26 12.65 12.40 1.49
N LEU A 27 13.35 11.65 0.64
CA LEU A 27 14.81 11.68 0.61
C LEU A 27 15.23 12.28 -0.71
N SER A 28 16.02 13.36 -0.66
CA SER A 28 16.49 14.06 -1.87
C SER A 28 15.36 14.44 -2.83
N GLY A 29 14.20 14.85 -2.29
CA GLY A 29 13.02 15.24 -3.07
C GLY A 29 12.16 14.07 -3.57
N VAL A 30 12.59 12.83 -3.43
CA VAL A 30 11.84 11.64 -3.88
C VAL A 30 10.99 11.08 -2.72
N PRO A 31 9.66 10.90 -2.88
CA PRO A 31 8.82 10.28 -1.87
C PRO A 31 9.24 8.83 -1.59
N ARG A 32 9.28 8.45 -0.31
CA ARG A 32 9.54 7.05 0.12
C ARG A 32 8.28 6.26 0.41
N ALA A 33 7.16 6.95 0.55
CA ALA A 33 5.84 6.40 0.78
C ALA A 33 4.81 7.13 -0.08
N TRP A 34 3.63 6.54 -0.19
CA TRP A 34 2.54 7.00 -1.05
C TRP A 34 1.22 6.76 -0.34
N VAL A 35 0.31 7.71 -0.43
CA VAL A 35 -1.07 7.52 -0.01
C VAL A 35 -1.77 6.70 -1.08
N VAL A 36 -2.30 5.55 -0.67
CA VAL A 36 -3.09 4.64 -1.50
C VAL A 36 -4.53 4.68 -1.02
N GLU A 37 -5.47 4.87 -1.94
CA GLU A 37 -6.89 4.59 -1.71
C GLU A 37 -7.19 3.20 -2.26
N PHE A 38 -7.67 2.32 -1.40
CA PHE A 38 -7.95 0.94 -1.79
C PHE A 38 -9.29 0.84 -2.51
N ASP A 39 -9.36 -0.06 -3.49
CA ASP A 39 -10.61 -0.37 -4.21
C ASP A 39 -11.63 -1.04 -3.28
N GLU A 40 -11.15 -1.95 -2.42
CA GLU A 40 -11.89 -2.51 -1.29
C GLU A 40 -11.17 -2.23 0.05
N PRO A 41 -11.89 -1.98 1.16
CA PRO A 41 -11.26 -1.68 2.44
C PRO A 41 -10.31 -2.79 2.94
N ALA A 42 -9.02 -2.47 3.08
CA ALA A 42 -7.96 -3.44 3.31
C ALA A 42 -7.72 -3.74 4.80
N HIS A 43 -7.40 -4.99 5.14
CA HIS A 43 -6.99 -5.38 6.49
C HIS A 43 -5.48 -5.65 6.55
N MET A 44 -4.90 -5.42 7.71
CA MET A 44 -3.55 -5.88 8.03
C MET A 44 -3.58 -7.31 8.55
N GLN A 45 -2.47 -8.03 8.41
CA GLN A 45 -2.33 -9.42 8.89
C GLN A 45 -2.48 -9.57 10.41
N ASP A 46 -2.27 -8.49 11.15
CA ASP A 46 -2.50 -8.44 12.60
C ASP A 46 -3.98 -8.17 12.99
N GLY A 47 -4.87 -8.08 12.00
CA GLY A 47 -6.30 -7.86 12.18
C GLY A 47 -6.72 -6.39 12.25
N ARG A 48 -5.79 -5.43 12.17
CA ARG A 48 -6.15 -4.00 12.10
C ARG A 48 -6.82 -3.68 10.76
N GLY A 49 -7.76 -2.73 10.79
CA GLY A 49 -8.56 -2.32 9.64
C GLY A 49 -10.06 -2.54 9.88
N PRO A 50 -10.89 -2.48 8.81
CA PRO A 50 -10.48 -2.20 7.44
C PRO A 50 -10.06 -0.74 7.24
N PHE A 51 -9.17 -0.50 6.29
CA PHE A 51 -8.71 0.84 5.90
C PHE A 51 -9.15 1.14 4.48
N GLU A 52 -9.87 2.24 4.27
CA GLU A 52 -10.16 2.75 2.92
C GLU A 52 -8.92 3.41 2.29
N ARG A 53 -8.02 3.95 3.12
CA ARG A 53 -6.83 4.67 2.69
C ARG A 53 -5.67 4.45 3.66
N ALA A 54 -4.45 4.31 3.14
CA ALA A 54 -3.24 4.18 3.95
C ALA A 54 -2.00 4.79 3.29
N THR A 55 -0.97 5.10 4.09
CA THR A 55 0.35 5.47 3.57
C THR A 55 1.22 4.23 3.42
N VAL A 56 1.45 3.79 2.19
CA VAL A 56 2.20 2.58 1.87
C VAL A 56 3.61 2.93 1.42
N LEU A 57 4.61 2.16 1.86
CA LEU A 57 5.98 2.38 1.43
C LEU A 57 6.14 2.03 -0.05
N GLY A 58 6.88 2.84 -0.80
CA GLY A 58 7.02 2.64 -2.26
C GLY A 58 7.58 1.27 -2.64
N ARG A 59 8.42 0.67 -1.79
CA ARG A 59 8.95 -0.70 -1.98
C ARG A 59 7.91 -1.84 -1.84
N GLN A 60 6.72 -1.52 -1.34
CA GLN A 60 5.61 -2.47 -1.18
C GLN A 60 4.55 -2.29 -2.28
N LEU A 61 4.64 -1.22 -3.08
CA LEU A 61 3.79 -1.02 -4.23
C LEU A 61 4.29 -1.88 -5.38
N VAL A 62 3.37 -2.64 -5.95
CA VAL A 62 3.59 -3.42 -7.17
C VAL A 62 2.64 -2.86 -8.22
N PRO A 63 3.14 -2.39 -9.38
CA PRO A 63 2.26 -2.00 -10.48
C PRO A 63 1.41 -3.18 -10.93
N VAL A 64 0.11 -2.97 -11.05
CA VAL A 64 -0.81 -3.93 -11.67
C VAL A 64 -0.76 -3.77 -13.18
N ASP A 65 -0.77 -4.89 -13.91
CA ASP A 65 -0.94 -4.86 -15.36
C ASP A 65 -2.38 -4.43 -15.69
N PRO A 66 -2.60 -3.43 -16.56
CA PRO A 66 -3.94 -2.99 -16.93
C PRO A 66 -4.79 -4.08 -17.60
N ALA A 67 -4.18 -5.17 -18.11
CA ALA A 67 -4.90 -6.34 -18.62
C ALA A 67 -5.37 -7.30 -17.52
N GLU A 68 -4.91 -7.14 -16.28
CA GLU A 68 -5.30 -7.95 -15.10
C GLU A 68 -6.15 -7.16 -14.09
N GLY A 69 -6.50 -5.90 -14.39
CA GLY A 69 -7.42 -5.10 -13.58
C GLY A 69 -8.88 -5.60 -13.70
N PRO A 70 -9.77 -5.23 -12.74
CA PRO A 70 -11.18 -5.58 -12.85
C PRO A 70 -11.73 -5.05 -14.19
N GLU A 71 -12.28 -5.95 -15.00
CA GLU A 71 -12.78 -5.66 -16.34
C GLU A 71 -13.71 -4.43 -16.32
N ALA A 72 -13.41 -3.45 -17.18
CA ALA A 72 -14.18 -2.21 -17.37
C ALA A 72 -15.40 -2.40 -18.27
#